data_AF-A0A533RW05-F1
#
_entry.id   AF-A0A533RW05-F1
#
_cell.length_a   1.000
_cell.length_b   1.000
_cell.length_c   1.000
_cell.angle_alpha   90.00
_cell.angle_beta   90.00
_cell.angle_gamma   90.00
#
_symmetry.space_group_name_H-M   'P 1'
#
loop_
_entity.id
_entity.type
_entity.pdbx_description
1 polymer ?
#
loop_
_entity_poly.entity_id
_entity_poly.type
_entity_poly.pdbx_seq_one_letter_code
_entity_poly.pdbx_strand_id
1 'polypeptide(L)'
;MCKRKRQKIPAPRLDRETIRLTYRHYLFYDHLPAGDEYRILQNASYLAVVLFFILQIITGVLLIEAEGSIAGRIIAFLGGLSDVRQVHLFLLWFFITFTVVHVYMALTEEFQKFKLMMFGIAGEK
;
A
#
# COMPACT_ATOMS: atom_id res chain seq x y z
N MET A 1 -30.83 -7.54 26.86
CA MET A 1 -29.91 -6.64 26.14
C MET A 1 -28.47 -7.09 26.37
N CYS A 2 -27.87 -7.82 25.43
CA CYS A 2 -26.50 -8.31 25.56
C CYS A 2 -25.52 -7.21 25.10
N LYS A 3 -24.73 -6.66 26.02
CA LYS A 3 -23.63 -5.75 25.68
C LYS A 3 -22.60 -6.53 24.88
N ARG A 4 -22.57 -6.33 23.55
CA ARG A 4 -21.52 -6.81 22.66
C ARG A 4 -20.20 -6.12 23.08
N LYS A 5 -19.48 -6.72 24.03
CA LYS A 5 -18.14 -6.26 24.42
C LYS A 5 -17.31 -6.22 23.14
N ARG A 6 -16.86 -5.03 22.72
CA ARG A 6 -15.86 -4.92 21.66
C ARG A 6 -14.60 -5.58 22.17
N GLN A 7 -14.38 -6.82 21.77
CA GLN A 7 -13.13 -7.49 22.00
C GLN A 7 -12.05 -6.63 21.33
N LYS A 8 -11.11 -6.10 22.13
CA LYS A 8 -9.86 -5.55 21.61
C LYS A 8 -9.11 -6.72 21.02
N ILE A 9 -9.35 -7.01 19.74
CA ILE A 9 -8.63 -8.05 19.02
C ILE A 9 -7.18 -7.56 18.91
N PRO A 10 -6.20 -8.29 19.48
CA PRO A 10 -4.80 -7.93 19.37
C PRO A 10 -4.44 -7.82 17.88
N ALA A 11 -3.54 -6.90 17.52
CA ALA A 11 -3.17 -6.71 16.12
C ALA A 11 -2.70 -8.05 15.51
N PRO A 12 -3.28 -8.52 14.38
CA PRO A 12 -2.78 -9.67 13.68
C PRO A 12 -1.36 -9.32 13.26
N ARG A 13 -0.41 -10.10 13.75
CA ARG A 13 0.97 -10.00 13.32
C ARG A 13 1.02 -10.49 11.87
N LEU A 14 1.96 -9.95 11.11
CA LEU A 14 2.26 -10.40 9.75
C LEU A 14 2.95 -11.77 9.85
N ASP A 15 2.16 -12.79 10.18
CA ASP A 15 2.57 -14.17 10.39
C ASP A 15 2.09 -15.04 9.21
N ARG A 16 2.82 -16.12 8.94
CA ARG A 16 2.57 -17.00 7.78
C ARG A 16 1.17 -17.58 7.78
N GLU A 17 0.69 -17.99 8.95
CA GLU A 17 -0.66 -18.56 9.11
C GLU A 17 -1.75 -17.52 8.84
N THR A 18 -1.56 -16.28 9.31
CA THR A 18 -2.51 -15.19 9.06
C THR A 18 -2.55 -14.80 7.58
N ILE A 19 -1.39 -14.75 6.91
CA ILE A 19 -1.31 -14.49 5.46
C ILE A 19 -2.05 -15.58 4.68
N ARG A 20 -1.86 -16.85 5.07
CA ARG A 20 -2.52 -17.99 4.44
C ARG A 20 -4.04 -17.95 4.61
N LEU A 21 -4.52 -17.63 5.81
CA LEU A 21 -5.95 -17.46 6.11
C LEU A 21 -6.55 -16.31 5.29
N THR A 22 -5.85 -15.17 5.23
CA THR A 22 -6.28 -13.99 4.45
C THR A 22 -6.40 -14.33 2.96
N TYR A 23 -5.41 -15.04 2.40
CA TYR A 23 -5.46 -15.51 1.02
C TYR A 23 -6.66 -16.43 0.75
N ARG A 24 -6.93 -17.38 1.66
CA ARG A 24 -8.10 -18.29 1.54
C ARG A 24 -9.43 -17.54 1.65
N HIS A 25 -9.49 -16.49 2.45
CA HIS A 25 -10.68 -15.65 2.58
C HIS A 25 -11.00 -14.90 1.28
N TYR A 26 -9.99 -14.27 0.64
CA TYR A 26 -10.17 -13.62 -0.66
C TYR A 26 -10.49 -14.60 -1.80
N LEU A 27 -10.12 -15.87 -1.65
CA LEU A 27 -10.52 -16.96 -2.54
C LEU A 27 -11.87 -17.61 -2.16
N PHE A 28 -12.64 -17.00 -1.26
CA PHE A 28 -13.97 -17.42 -0.84
C PHE A 28 -14.06 -18.78 -0.12
N TYR A 29 -12.95 -19.33 0.39
CA TYR A 29 -12.94 -20.64 1.06
C TYR A 29 -13.15 -20.59 2.58
N ASP A 30 -12.87 -19.46 3.22
CA ASP A 30 -12.87 -19.35 4.69
C ASP A 30 -13.32 -17.95 5.13
N HIS A 31 -13.82 -17.80 6.36
CA HIS A 31 -14.25 -16.49 6.89
C HIS A 31 -13.27 -16.00 7.95
N LEU A 32 -12.59 -14.87 7.70
CA LEU A 32 -11.81 -14.23 8.76
C LEU A 32 -12.77 -13.55 9.75
N PRO A 33 -12.37 -13.39 11.03
CA PRO A 33 -13.13 -12.59 11.98
C PRO A 33 -13.23 -11.13 11.48
N ALA A 34 -14.45 -10.62 11.43
CA ALA A 34 -14.77 -9.29 10.89
C ALA A 34 -13.88 -8.20 11.52
N GLY A 35 -13.04 -7.56 10.69
CA GLY A 35 -12.17 -6.45 11.07
C GLY A 35 -10.67 -6.71 10.97
N ASP A 36 -10.22 -7.96 10.78
CA ASP A 36 -8.78 -8.27 10.63
C ASP A 36 -8.31 -8.32 9.17
N GLU A 37 -9.19 -8.62 8.22
CA GLU A 37 -8.88 -8.74 6.79
C GLU A 37 -8.27 -7.44 6.23
N TYR A 38 -8.97 -6.32 6.42
CA TYR A 38 -8.59 -5.01 5.90
C TYR A 38 -7.28 -4.51 6.51
N ARG A 39 -7.02 -4.81 7.78
CA ARG A 39 -5.82 -4.35 8.49
C ARG A 39 -4.55 -5.03 7.99
N ILE A 40 -4.63 -6.29 7.57
CA ILE A 40 -3.48 -7.04 7.02
C ILE A 40 -3.13 -6.51 5.63
N LEU A 41 -4.14 -6.35 4.77
CA LEU A 41 -3.94 -5.82 3.43
C LEU A 41 -3.42 -4.38 3.48
N GLN A 42 -3.95 -3.56 4.40
CA GLN A 42 -3.48 -2.21 4.64
C GLN A 42 -2.00 -2.19 5.08
N ASN A 43 -1.58 -3.01 6.03
CA ASN A 43 -0.18 -3.11 6.45
C ASN A 43 0.76 -3.58 5.33
N ALA A 44 0.36 -4.59 4.55
CA ALA A 44 1.13 -5.05 3.41
C ALA A 44 1.26 -3.95 2.33
N SER A 45 0.19 -3.21 2.08
CA SER A 45 0.18 -2.12 1.12
C SER A 45 1.10 -0.98 1.54
N TYR A 46 1.20 -0.63 2.83
CA TYR A 46 2.14 0.38 3.31
C TYR A 46 3.60 0.00 3.04
N LEU A 47 3.97 -1.26 3.27
CA LEU A 47 5.32 -1.72 2.97
C LEU A 47 5.61 -1.66 1.47
N ALA A 48 4.68 -2.15 0.64
CA ALA A 48 4.83 -2.15 -0.82
C ALA A 48 4.96 -0.72 -1.37
N VAL A 49 4.11 0.20 -0.92
CA VAL A 49 4.13 1.61 -1.31
C VAL A 49 5.47 2.25 -0.97
N VAL A 50 5.98 2.08 0.25
CA VAL A 50 7.27 2.67 0.66
C VAL A 50 8.41 2.17 -0.23
N LEU A 51 8.47 0.86 -0.50
CA LEU A 51 9.51 0.29 -1.34
C LEU A 51 9.42 0.82 -2.78
N PHE A 52 8.23 0.87 -3.36
CA PHE A 52 8.04 1.38 -4.72
C PHE A 52 8.27 2.89 -4.82
N PHE A 53 8.03 3.63 -3.73
CA PHE A 53 8.27 5.07 -3.70
C PHE A 53 9.77 5.36 -3.74
N ILE A 54 10.56 4.58 -3.01
CA ILE A 54 12.03 4.65 -3.08
C ILE A 54 12.52 4.38 -4.51
N LEU A 55 12.00 3.34 -5.17
CA LEU A 55 12.34 3.04 -6.56
C LEU A 55 11.93 4.18 -7.52
N GLN A 56 10.77 4.80 -7.30
CA GLN A 56 10.32 5.94 -8.10
C GLN A 56 11.23 7.16 -7.95
N ILE A 57 11.69 7.43 -6.73
CA ILE A 57 12.66 8.52 -6.46
C ILE A 57 13.99 8.21 -7.15
N ILE A 58 14.52 6.99 -6.99
CA ILE A 58 15.81 6.61 -7.60
C ILE A 58 15.75 6.75 -9.11
N THR A 59 14.72 6.19 -9.75
CA THR A 59 14.54 6.30 -11.21
C THR A 59 14.32 7.74 -11.67
N GLY A 60 13.61 8.56 -10.90
CA GLY A 60 13.44 9.99 -11.18
C GLY A 60 14.75 10.77 -11.12
N VAL A 61 15.57 10.54 -10.09
CA VAL A 61 16.90 11.18 -9.95
C VAL A 61 17.84 10.76 -11.08
N LEU A 62 17.83 9.47 -11.46
CA LEU A 62 18.61 8.99 -12.60
C LEU A 62 18.21 9.66 -13.90
N LEU A 63 16.92 9.92 -14.12
CA LEU A 63 16.45 10.61 -15.33
C LEU A 63 16.80 12.10 -15.35
N ILE A 64 16.85 12.77 -14.20
CA ILE A 64 17.28 14.17 -14.10
C ILE A 64 18.76 14.30 -14.44
N GLU A 65 19.59 13.42 -13.86
CA GLU A 65 21.05 13.45 -14.01
C GLU A 65 21.53 12.53 -15.13
N ALA A 66 20.72 12.28 -16.16
CA ALA A 66 21.01 11.26 -17.17
C ALA A 66 22.36 11.47 -17.91
N GLU A 67 22.81 12.72 -18.04
CA GLU A 67 24.08 13.10 -18.65
C GLU A 67 25.27 13.11 -17.67
N GLY A 68 25.01 12.92 -16.38
CA GLY A 68 26.04 12.85 -15.34
C GLY A 68 26.86 11.56 -15.42
N SER A 69 28.16 11.65 -15.13
CA SER A 69 29.11 10.52 -15.24
C SER A 69 28.71 9.28 -14.41
N ILE A 70 28.11 9.47 -13.24
CA ILE A 70 27.71 8.36 -12.36
C ILE A 70 26.35 7.80 -12.77
N ALA A 71 25.36 8.68 -12.95
CA ALA A 71 24.01 8.29 -13.34
C ALA A 71 23.98 7.66 -14.74
N GLY A 72 24.74 8.18 -15.71
CA GLY A 72 24.89 7.59 -17.04
C GLY A 72 25.46 6.17 -17.01
N ARG A 73 26.42 5.87 -16.12
CA ARG A 73 26.96 4.51 -15.95
C ARG A 73 25.93 3.55 -15.35
N ILE A 74 25.14 4.03 -14.39
CA ILE A 74 24.07 3.25 -13.76
C ILE A 74 22.96 2.98 -14.78
N ILE A 75 22.55 3.99 -15.56
CA ILE A 75 21.55 3.86 -16.62
C ILE A 75 22.01 2.89 -17.70
N ALA A 76 23.27 2.96 -18.12
CA ALA A 76 23.85 2.02 -19.08
C ALA A 76 23.82 0.57 -18.57
N PHE A 77 24.04 0.36 -17.26
CA PHE A 77 23.92 -0.96 -16.64
C PHE A 77 22.47 -1.46 -16.55
N LEU A 78 21.51 -0.55 -16.36
CA LEU A 78 20.08 -0.85 -16.23
C LEU A 78 19.37 -1.15 -17.56
N GLY A 79 20.08 -1.16 -18.70
CA GLY A 79 19.50 -1.39 -20.04
C GLY A 79 19.38 -0.13 -20.91
N GLY A 80 19.76 1.04 -20.37
CA GLY A 80 19.78 2.30 -21.08
C GLY A 80 18.63 3.24 -20.69
N LEU A 81 18.67 4.46 -21.24
CA LEU A 81 17.77 5.55 -20.84
C LEU A 81 16.29 5.24 -21.13
N SER A 82 16.02 4.51 -22.22
CA SER A 82 14.66 4.11 -22.59
C SER A 82 14.02 3.21 -21.53
N ASP A 83 14.76 2.22 -21.04
CA ASP A 83 14.23 1.21 -20.12
C ASP A 83 13.96 1.82 -18.74
N VAL A 84 14.89 2.65 -18.24
CA VAL A 84 14.70 3.39 -16.98
C VAL A 84 13.45 4.28 -17.05
N ARG A 85 13.21 4.93 -18.20
CA ARG A 85 12.01 5.74 -18.42
C ARG A 85 10.73 4.90 -18.40
N GLN A 86 10.74 3.73 -19.05
CA GLN A 86 9.59 2.83 -19.05
C GLN A 86 9.27 2.34 -17.63
N VAL A 87 10.28 1.99 -16.83
CA VAL A 87 10.08 1.60 -15.42
C VAL A 87 9.49 2.75 -14.61
N HIS A 88 10.02 3.97 -14.76
CA HIS A 88 9.50 5.15 -14.06
C HIS A 88 8.04 5.45 -14.43
N LEU A 89 7.68 5.31 -15.71
CA LEU A 89 6.30 5.50 -16.18
C LEU A 89 5.37 4.38 -15.70
N PHE A 90 5.84 3.14 -15.67
CA PHE A 90 5.10 2.01 -15.13
C PHE A 90 4.77 2.19 -13.65
N LEU A 91 5.78 2.58 -12.85
CA LEU A 91 5.59 2.88 -11.44
C LEU A 91 4.66 4.07 -11.22
N LEU A 92 4.70 5.11 -12.08
CA LEU A 92 3.72 6.20 -12.04
C LEU A 92 2.29 5.68 -12.21
N TRP A 93 2.04 4.83 -13.20
CA TRP A 93 0.70 4.24 -13.42
C TRP A 93 0.26 3.35 -12.25
N PHE A 94 1.19 2.61 -11.65
CA PHE A 94 0.95 1.87 -10.42
C PHE A 94 0.49 2.82 -9.30
N PHE A 95 1.20 3.94 -9.07
CA PHE A 95 0.85 4.90 -8.04
C PHE A 95 -0.51 5.55 -8.27
N ILE A 96 -0.81 5.96 -9.50
CA ILE A 96 -2.12 6.54 -9.85
C ILE A 96 -3.23 5.53 -9.50
N THR A 97 -3.11 4.29 -9.98
CA THR A 97 -4.12 3.24 -9.74
C THR A 97 -4.24 2.92 -8.25
N PHE A 98 -3.10 2.80 -7.55
CA PHE A 98 -3.06 2.57 -6.11
C PHE A 98 -3.78 3.68 -5.34
N THR A 99 -3.50 4.96 -5.64
CA THR A 99 -4.13 6.11 -4.98
C THR A 99 -5.65 6.11 -5.20
N VAL A 100 -6.12 5.82 -6.42
CA VAL A 100 -7.57 5.75 -6.71
C VAL A 100 -8.24 4.67 -5.85
N VAL A 101 -7.69 3.45 -5.82
CA VAL A 101 -8.24 2.34 -5.01
C VAL A 101 -8.14 2.65 -3.52
N HIS A 102 -7.02 3.21 -3.07
CA HIS A 102 -6.78 3.56 -1.68
C HIS A 102 -7.78 4.61 -1.17
N VAL A 103 -7.98 5.68 -1.93
CA VAL A 103 -8.96 6.72 -1.60
C VAL A 103 -10.38 6.16 -1.61
N TYR A 104 -10.72 5.31 -2.59
CA TYR A 104 -12.02 4.66 -2.64
C TYR A 104 -12.32 3.86 -1.36
N MET A 105 -11.41 2.96 -0.96
CA MET A 105 -11.60 2.16 0.26
C MET A 105 -11.61 3.02 1.53
N ALA A 106 -10.79 4.07 1.59
CA ALA A 106 -10.77 5.00 2.71
C ALA A 106 -12.12 5.73 2.89
N LEU A 107 -12.81 6.03 1.79
CA LEU A 107 -14.10 6.70 1.82
C LEU A 107 -15.27 5.75 2.08
N THR A 108 -15.24 4.52 1.56
CA THR A 108 -16.38 3.58 1.67
C THR A 108 -16.36 2.77 2.97
N GLU A 109 -15.19 2.26 3.38
CA GLU A 109 -15.08 1.32 4.50
C GLU A 109 -14.57 2.00 5.77
N GLU A 110 -13.67 2.97 5.61
CA GLU A 110 -12.98 3.61 6.71
C GLU A 110 -13.38 5.08 6.92
N PHE A 111 -14.58 5.49 6.49
CA PHE A 111 -15.01 6.90 6.54
C PHE A 111 -14.84 7.55 7.92
N GLN A 112 -15.04 6.78 9.00
CA GLN A 112 -14.83 7.24 10.38
C GLN A 112 -13.36 7.52 10.69
N LYS A 113 -12.42 6.69 10.20
CA LYS A 113 -10.98 6.92 10.34
C LYS A 113 -10.51 8.05 9.44
N PHE A 114 -11.04 8.15 8.21
CA PHE A 114 -10.79 9.28 7.31
C PHE A 114 -11.22 10.60 7.95
N LYS A 115 -12.44 10.65 8.53
CA LYS A 115 -12.94 11.82 9.25
C LYS A 115 -12.05 12.18 10.44
N LEU A 116 -11.52 11.17 11.14
CA LEU A 116 -10.60 11.35 12.25
C LEU A 116 -9.25 11.92 11.80
N MET A 117 -8.72 11.47 10.67
CA MET A 117 -7.46 11.96 10.10
C MET A 117 -7.58 13.38 9.54
N MET A 118 -8.69 13.70 8.86
CA MET A 118 -8.89 15.01 8.21
C MET A 118 -9.41 16.09 9.15
N PHE A 119 -10.32 15.73 10.06
CA PHE A 119 -11.04 16.70 10.89
C PHE A 119 -10.69 16.61 12.38
N GLY A 120 -9.94 15.59 12.82
CA GLY A 120 -9.61 15.40 14.24
C GLY A 120 -10.83 15.16 15.14
N ILE A 121 -12.05 15.11 14.57
CA ILE A 121 -13.28 14.85 15.29
C ILE A 121 -13.35 13.34 15.52
N ALA A 122 -13.12 12.94 16.76
CA ALA A 122 -13.43 11.58 17.19
C ALA A 122 -14.91 11.33 16.93
N GLY A 123 -15.22 10.41 16.01
CA GLY A 123 -16.58 9.93 15.83
C GLY A 123 -17.05 9.33 17.15
N GLU A 124 -17.84 10.10 17.89
CA GLU A 124 -18.50 9.68 19.12
C GLU A 124 -19.34 8.44 18.80
N LYS A 125 -19.17 7.38 19.59
CA LYS A 125 -19.92 6.14 19.48
C LYS A 125 -20.62 5.84 20.79
#